data_AF-A0A1H1N2M3-F1
#
_entry.id   AF-A0A1H1N2M3-F1
#
_cell.length_a   1.000
_cell.length_b   1.000
_cell.length_c   1.000
_cell.angle_alpha   90.00
_cell.angle_beta   90.00
_cell.angle_gamma   90.00
#
_symmetry.space_group_name_H-M   'P 1'
#
loop_
_entity.id
_entity.type
_entity.pdbx_description
1 polymer ?
#
loop_
_entity_poly.entity_id
_entity_poly.type
_entity_poly.pdbx_seq_one_letter_code
_entity_poly.pdbx_strand_id
1 'polypeptide(L)' 'MIKKMHDLGVRSDYAYIAGIASVGLTYISYLTSRARKGSDKAQADRWGIFVATWAPTMFALGTALRLEEGK' A
#
# COMPACT_ATOMS: atom_id res chain seq x y z
N MET A 1 -15.32 12.01 7.27
CA MET A 1 -14.81 11.33 6.06
C MET A 1 -14.62 9.84 6.29
N ILE A 2 -13.88 9.43 7.33
CA ILE A 2 -13.72 8.03 7.74
C ILE A 2 -15.08 7.33 7.94
N LYS A 3 -16.02 7.94 8.67
CA LYS A 3 -17.39 7.42 8.82
C LYS A 3 -18.10 7.16 7.48
N LYS A 4 -18.06 8.12 6.56
CA LYS A 4 -18.60 7.94 5.19
C LYS A 4 -17.91 6.80 4.43
N MET A 5 -16.60 6.62 4.58
CA MET A 5 -15.89 5.50 3.95
C MET A 5 -16.31 4.15 4.54
N HIS A 6 -16.46 4.08 5.86
CA HIS A 6 -16.99 2.92 6.55
C HIS A 6 -18.44 2.61 6.13
N ASP A 7 -19.29 3.63 6.04
CA ASP A 7 -20.68 3.50 5.56
C ASP A 7 -20.76 3.02 4.11
N LEU A 8 -19.75 3.34 3.28
CA LEU A 8 -19.57 2.84 1.92
C LEU A 8 -19.00 1.40 1.88
N GLY A 9 -18.74 0.78 3.03
CA GLY A 9 -18.27 -0.59 3.17
C GLY A 9 -16.76 -0.76 3.17
N VAL A 10 -15.98 0.33 3.22
CA VAL A 10 -14.52 0.25 3.36
C VAL A 10 -14.17 -0.17 4.79
N ARG A 11 -13.57 -1.35 4.93
CA ARG A 11 -13.15 -1.90 6.23
C ARG A 11 -11.68 -1.68 6.52
N SER A 12 -11.34 -1.67 7.80
CA SER A 12 -9.97 -1.59 8.29
C SER A 12 -9.07 -2.69 7.70
N ASP A 13 -9.58 -3.91 7.59
CA ASP A 13 -8.86 -5.06 7.02
C ASP A 13 -8.38 -4.81 5.58
N TYR A 14 -9.21 -4.21 4.73
CA TYR A 14 -8.82 -3.90 3.34
C TYR A 14 -7.70 -2.86 3.29
N ALA A 15 -7.73 -1.88 4.18
CA ALA A 15 -6.67 -0.88 4.28
C ALA A 15 -5.36 -1.53 4.77
N TYR A 16 -5.40 -2.44 5.74
CA TYR A 16 -4.21 -3.16 6.18
C TYR A 16 -3.65 -4.09 5.09
N ILE A 17 -4.51 -4.83 4.38
CA ILE A 17 -4.11 -5.65 3.23
C ILE A 17 -3.47 -4.78 2.14
N ALA A 18 -4.05 -3.63 1.82
CA ALA A 18 -3.48 -2.69 0.85
C ALA A 18 -2.10 -2.17 1.30
N GLY A 19 -1.92 -1.90 2.59
CA GLY A 19 -0.63 -1.50 3.15
C GLY A 19 0.45 -2.58 3.00
N ILE A 20 0.12 -3.84 3.31
CA ILE A 20 1.02 -4.98 3.14
C ILE A 20 1.31 -5.23 1.64
N ALA A 21 0.28 -5.18 0.80
CA ALA A 21 0.40 -5.37 -0.64
C ALA A 21 1.34 -4.33 -1.28
N SER A 22 1.27 -3.07 -0.83
CA SER A 22 2.18 -2.00 -1.25
C SER A 22 3.65 -2.37 -0.97
N VAL A 23 3.96 -2.86 0.23
CA VAL A 23 5.32 -3.32 0.58
C VAL A 23 5.74 -4.48 -0.34
N GLY A 24 4.87 -5.47 -0.52
CA GLY A 24 5.13 -6.62 -1.39
C GLY A 24 5.40 -6.22 -2.84
N LEU A 25 4.61 -5.31 -3.39
CA LEU A 25 4.77 -4.80 -4.75
C LEU A 25 6.11 -4.07 -4.94
N THR A 26 6.59 -3.33 -3.94
CA THR A 26 7.93 -2.72 -3.98
C THR A 26 9.02 -3.79 -4.08
N TYR A 27 8.95 -4.86 -3.29
CA TYR A 27 9.90 -5.97 -3.37
C TYR A 27 9.83 -6.70 -4.71
N ILE A 28 8.63 -6.96 -5.23
CA ILE A 28 8.45 -7.60 -6.54
C ILE A 28 9.05 -6.74 -7.66
N SER A 29 8.81 -5.42 -7.63
CA SER A 29 9.39 -4.46 -8.58
C SER A 29 10.93 -4.49 -8.54
N TYR A 30 11.50 -4.45 -7.34
CA TYR A 30 12.95 -4.53 -7.14
C TYR A 30 13.55 -5.83 -7.66
N LEU A 31 12.96 -6.98 -7.30
CA LEU A 31 13.43 -8.29 -7.75
C LEU A 31 13.32 -8.47 -9.27
N THR A 32 12.22 -7.99 -9.86
CA THR A 32 12.00 -8.04 -11.32
C THR A 32 13.04 -7.19 -12.07
N SER A 33 13.35 -6.00 -11.54
CA SER A 33 14.40 -5.12 -12.08
C SER A 33 15.79 -5.76 -12.03
N ARG A 34 16.10 -6.49 -10.94
CA ARG A 34 17.36 -7.24 -10.80
C ARG A 34 17.46 -8.44 -11.73
N ALA A 35 16.36 -9.11 -12.01
CA ALA A 35 16.34 -10.31 -12.85
C ALA A 35 16.47 -10.01 -14.35
N ARG A 36 16.03 -8.83 -14.81
CA ARG A 36 16.12 -8.42 -16.22
C ARG A 36 17.48 -7.78 -16.54
N LYS A 37 18.28 -8.44 -17.39
CA LYS A 37 19.46 -7.80 -18.00
C LYS A 37 19.00 -6.78 -19.05
N GLY A 38 19.27 -5.50 -18.83
CA GLY A 38 19.00 -4.41 -19.79
C GLY A 38 17.80 -3.49 -19.47
N SER A 39 17.09 -3.69 -18.35
CA SER A 39 16.04 -2.74 -17.94
C SER A 39 16.61 -1.52 -17.21
N ASP A 40 15.94 -0.38 -17.37
CA ASP A 40 16.26 0.85 -16.65
C ASP A 40 15.96 0.69 -15.15
N LYS A 41 17.02 0.39 -14.39
CA LYS A 41 16.95 0.17 -12.94
C LYS A 41 16.42 1.40 -12.21
N ALA A 42 16.74 2.61 -12.70
CA ALA A 42 16.31 3.85 -12.07
C ALA A 42 14.79 4.02 -12.12
N GLN A 43 14.13 3.52 -13.17
CA GLN A 43 12.68 3.59 -13.28
C GLN A 43 11.99 2.64 -12.28
N ALA A 44 12.50 1.43 -12.12
CA ALA A 44 11.94 0.45 -11.18
C ALA A 44 12.11 0.89 -9.71
N ASP A 45 13.24 1.51 -9.36
CA ASP A 45 13.50 2.03 -8.02
C ASP A 45 12.56 3.20 -7.67
N ARG A 46 12.34 4.13 -8.62
CA ARG A 46 11.39 5.25 -8.44
C ARG A 46 9.96 4.77 -8.25
N TRP A 47 9.52 3.80 -9.06
CA TRP A 47 8.20 3.18 -8.92
C TRP A 47 8.07 2.42 -7.60
N GLY A 48 9.11 1.68 -7.20
CA GLY A 48 9.14 0.96 -5.94
C GLY A 48 9.01 1.88 -4.72
N ILE A 49 9.73 3.01 -4.72
CA ILE A 49 9.64 4.03 -3.66
C ILE A 49 8.24 4.65 -3.62
N PHE A 50 7.70 5.05 -4.78
CA PHE A 50 6.35 5.62 -4.85
C PHE A 50 5.31 4.64 -4.29
N VAL A 51 5.36 3.37 -4.70
CA VAL A 51 4.42 2.34 -4.21
C VAL A 51 4.59 2.13 -2.71
N ALA A 52 5.81 2.09 -2.19
CA ALA A 52 6.08 1.90 -0.76
C ALA A 52 5.51 3.00 0.13
N THR A 53 5.45 4.25 -0.36
CA THR A 53 4.88 5.37 0.42
C THR A 53 3.38 5.22 0.70
N TRP A 54 2.67 4.37 -0.06
CA TRP A 54 1.27 4.08 0.23
C TRP A 54 1.07 3.22 1.48
N ALA A 55 2.06 2.42 1.88
CA ALA A 55 1.98 1.59 3.08
C ALA A 55 1.63 2.40 4.35
N PRO A 56 2.41 3.43 4.76
CA PRO A 56 2.08 4.21 5.96
C PRO A 56 0.71 4.89 5.87
N THR A 57 0.32 5.39 4.69
CA THR A 57 -0.99 5.99 4.46
C THR A 57 -2.12 4.99 4.68
N MET A 58 -1.99 3.78 4.14
CA MET A 58 -3.00 2.73 4.27
C MET A 58 -3.07 2.17 5.68
N PHE A 59 -1.94 2.04 6.39
CA PHE A 59 -1.95 1.66 7.81
C PHE A 59 -2.59 2.72 8.71
N ALA A 60 -2.30 4.00 8.47
CA ALA A 60 -2.95 5.10 9.19
C ALA A 60 -4.47 5.12 8.94
N LEU A 61 -4.88 4.94 7.68
CA LEU A 61 -6.30 4.86 7.29
C LEU A 61 -6.98 3.64 7.92
N GLY A 62 -6.35 2.47 7.90
CA GLY A 62 -6.88 1.25 8.52
C GLY A 62 -7.06 1.42 10.02
N THR A 63 -6.12 2.10 10.69
CA THR A 63 -6.22 2.41 12.12
C THR A 63 -7.38 3.36 12.41
N ALA A 64 -7.57 4.40 11.60
CA ALA A 64 -8.70 5.31 11.74
C ALA A 64 -10.05 4.61 11.49
N LEU A 65 -10.13 3.72 10.49
CA LEU A 65 -11.32 2.90 10.23
C LEU A 65 -11.60 1.93 11.37
N ARG A 66 -10.58 1.30 11.93
CA ARG A 66 -10.72 0.36 13.04
C ARG A 66 -11.30 1.02 14.29
N LEU A 67 -10.89 2.26 14.56
CA LEU A 67 -11.42 3.07 15.64
C LEU A 67 -12.89 3.48 15.42
N GLU A 68 -13.33 3.61 14.16
CA GLU A 68 -14.72 3.91 13.83
C GLU A 68 -15.60 2.65 13.86
N GLU A 69 -15.09 1.50 13.43
CA GLU A 69 -15.76 0.19 13.53
C GLU A 69 -16.05 -0.23 14.98
N GLY A 70 -15.25 0.25 15.93
CA GLY A 70 -15.40 -0.04 17.36
C GLY A 70 -16.36 0.90 18.11
N LYS A 71 -16.97 1.88 17.43
CA LYS A 71 -17.99 2.78 17.98
C LYS A 71 -19.40 2.29 17.69
#